data_AF-A0A947M0G8-F1
#
_entry.id   AF-A0A947M0G8-F1
#
_cell.length_a   1.000
_cell.length_b   1.000
_cell.length_c   1.000
_cell.angle_alpha   90.00
_cell.angle_beta   90.00
_cell.angle_gamma   90.00
#
_symmetry.space_group_name_H-M   'P 1'
#
loop_
_entity.id
_entity.type
_entity.pdbx_description
1 polymer ?
#
loop_
_entity_poly.entity_id
_entity_poly.type
_entity_poly.pdbx_seq_one_letter_code
_entity_poly.pdbx_strand_id
1 'polypeptide(L)'
;MLPAPLQYRLKCLSHIFRDAVETRPLTNPPARLPLPPYLKTTLSSDDPEKLFKGIKEALAANGTNLSAVERINIVWPHKHPKRWHTNMATSAARDLADTLQCNYPRIKFTLAPALHETVHLDRSGNQSSLHALTGRQIYAVDPVLQDEEAPIFMPQPRGPEYFILTDWMIEQGTTIANLASFIQHNGGTILAVADQYGDTTLRQKDALATRAERRALPSAMRAGQIPDLARTFRNAAAAAGMDMNAAQSVHAVESALQRHGRSLLTLTQGECTRLQYSLYGKSDFPALLEKLNSTAPAPADKLPQRIPAVA
;
A
#
# COMPACT_ATOMS: atom_id res chain seq x y z
N MET A 1 50.77 -7.22 5.53
CA MET A 1 49.46 -7.04 4.87
C MET A 1 48.68 -8.34 4.97
N LEU A 2 47.42 -8.31 5.44
CA LEU A 2 46.59 -9.51 5.46
C LEU A 2 46.22 -9.93 4.03
N PRO A 3 46.11 -11.24 3.72
CA PRO A 3 45.62 -11.72 2.43
C PRO A 3 44.21 -11.16 2.15
N ALA A 4 43.92 -10.78 0.90
CA ALA A 4 42.62 -10.21 0.49
C ALA A 4 41.38 -11.02 0.97
N PRO A 5 41.39 -12.37 1.01
CA PRO A 5 40.26 -13.15 1.53
C PRO A 5 40.01 -12.94 3.04
N LEU A 6 41.07 -12.69 3.81
CA LEU A 6 41.01 -12.42 5.24
C LEU A 6 40.50 -11.01 5.52
N GLN A 7 40.86 -10.04 4.68
CA GLN A 7 40.30 -8.67 4.76
C GLN A 7 38.80 -8.64 4.46
N TYR A 8 38.34 -9.44 3.49
CA TYR A 8 36.91 -9.58 3.19
C TYR A 8 36.14 -10.23 4.35
N ARG A 9 36.66 -11.33 4.92
CA ARG A 9 36.04 -11.99 6.09
C ARG A 9 36.02 -11.10 7.33
N LEU A 10 37.07 -10.30 7.56
CA LEU A 10 37.10 -9.32 8.65
C LEU A 10 36.13 -8.16 8.41
N LYS A 11 35.93 -7.72 7.16
CA LYS A 11 34.84 -6.78 6.81
C LYS A 11 33.46 -7.37 7.12
N CYS A 12 33.21 -8.63 6.74
CA CYS A 12 31.96 -9.33 7.06
C CYS A 12 31.76 -9.50 8.57
N LEU A 13 32.82 -9.83 9.32
CA LEU A 13 32.76 -9.93 10.78
C LEU A 13 32.60 -8.56 11.44
N SER A 14 33.18 -7.49 10.89
CA SER A 14 32.98 -6.13 11.40
C SER A 14 31.55 -5.61 11.18
N HIS A 15 30.78 -6.16 10.22
CA HIS A 15 29.34 -5.92 10.12
C HIS A 15 28.54 -6.70 11.16
N ILE A 16 29.05 -7.84 11.65
CA ILE A 16 28.43 -8.63 12.74
C ILE A 16 28.68 -7.98 14.11
N PHE A 17 29.80 -7.26 14.27
CA PHE A 17 30.22 -6.68 15.56
C PHE A 17 30.27 -5.14 15.59
N ARG A 18 29.73 -4.45 14.58
CA ARG A 18 29.39 -3.02 14.75
C ARG A 18 28.32 -2.98 15.83
N ASP A 19 28.64 -2.29 16.93
CA ASP A 19 27.77 -2.01 18.06
C ASP A 19 26.31 -2.16 17.68
N ALA A 20 25.59 -3.08 18.32
CA ALA A 20 24.18 -3.32 18.08
C ALA A 20 23.43 -1.99 18.20
N VAL A 21 23.28 -1.30 17.07
CA VAL A 21 22.57 -0.03 16.97
C VAL A 21 21.13 -0.43 17.23
N GLU A 22 20.66 -0.24 18.48
CA GLU A 22 19.35 -0.67 18.95
C GLU A 22 18.28 -0.28 17.94
N THR A 23 17.84 -1.19 17.08
CA THR A 23 16.86 -0.83 16.06
C THR A 23 15.54 -0.53 16.73
N ARG A 24 14.90 0.60 16.37
CA ARG A 24 13.58 0.91 16.92
C ARG A 24 12.61 -0.22 16.53
N PRO A 25 11.88 -0.83 17.47
CA PRO A 25 10.94 -1.88 17.12
C PRO A 25 9.86 -1.29 16.22
N LEU A 26 9.78 -1.80 14.99
CA LEU A 26 8.69 -1.45 14.08
C LEU A 26 7.45 -2.27 14.43
N THR A 27 6.29 -1.64 14.27
CA THR A 27 5.01 -2.25 14.61
C THR A 27 4.02 -2.13 13.46
N ASN A 28 3.14 -3.11 13.35
CA ASN A 28 2.06 -3.02 12.37
C ASN A 28 0.94 -2.15 12.95
N PRO A 29 0.39 -1.19 12.19
CA PRO A 29 -0.64 -0.29 12.68
C PRO A 29 -1.90 -1.07 13.06
N PRO A 30 -2.57 -0.78 14.19
CA PRO A 30 -3.78 -1.48 14.65
C PRO A 30 -4.97 -1.36 13.69
N ALA A 31 -4.99 -0.31 12.86
CA ALA A 31 -5.97 -0.05 11.81
C ALA A 31 -5.28 0.58 10.59
N ARG A 32 -5.90 0.51 9.40
CA ARG A 32 -5.38 1.21 8.22
C ARG A 32 -5.41 2.72 8.48
N LEU A 33 -4.34 3.40 8.09
CA LEU A 33 -4.33 4.86 8.16
C LEU A 33 -5.08 5.45 6.96
N PRO A 34 -5.72 6.61 7.10
CA PRO A 34 -6.33 7.32 5.97
C PRO A 34 -5.29 7.60 4.88
N LEU A 35 -5.63 7.32 3.62
CA LEU A 35 -4.75 7.63 2.51
C LEU A 35 -4.87 9.11 2.16
N PRO A 36 -3.76 9.86 2.15
CA PRO A 36 -3.72 11.23 1.63
C PRO A 36 -4.32 11.30 0.21
N PRO A 37 -5.02 12.38 -0.15
CA PRO A 37 -5.65 12.50 -1.47
C PRO A 37 -4.71 12.25 -2.65
N TYR A 38 -3.46 12.71 -2.55
CA TYR A 38 -2.43 12.53 -3.59
C TYR A 38 -1.92 11.09 -3.72
N LEU A 39 -2.18 10.22 -2.75
CA LEU A 39 -1.88 8.78 -2.82
C LEU A 39 -3.07 7.94 -3.32
N LYS A 40 -4.20 8.58 -3.64
CA LYS A 40 -5.39 7.90 -4.20
C LYS A 40 -5.30 7.71 -5.72
N THR A 41 -4.32 8.34 -6.36
CA THR A 41 -4.02 8.22 -7.78
C THR A 41 -2.67 7.54 -7.98
N THR A 42 -2.65 6.48 -8.80
CA THR A 42 -1.43 5.82 -9.24
C THR A 42 -0.79 6.61 -10.38
N LEU A 43 0.51 6.86 -10.29
CA LEU A 43 1.30 7.52 -11.33
C LEU A 43 2.02 6.47 -12.19
N SER A 44 2.24 6.77 -13.46
CA SER A 44 2.96 5.84 -14.34
C SER A 44 4.47 5.99 -14.13
N SER A 45 5.19 4.88 -13.95
CA SER A 45 6.66 4.90 -14.01
C SER A 45 7.17 5.26 -15.41
N ASP A 46 6.37 4.99 -16.46
CA ASP A 46 6.70 5.32 -17.85
C ASP A 46 6.53 6.83 -18.14
N ASP A 47 5.99 7.60 -17.20
CA ASP A 47 5.86 9.06 -17.28
C ASP A 47 6.62 9.72 -16.11
N PRO A 48 7.97 9.73 -16.17
CA PRO A 48 8.80 10.21 -15.08
C PRO A 48 8.59 11.69 -14.77
N GLU A 49 8.20 12.50 -15.76
CA GLU A 49 7.89 13.92 -15.55
C GLU A 49 6.66 14.11 -14.67
N LYS A 50 5.55 13.40 -14.95
CA LYS A 50 4.36 13.46 -14.10
C LYS A 50 4.60 12.85 -12.73
N LEU A 51 5.30 11.72 -12.66
CA LEU A 51 5.67 11.12 -11.38
C LEU A 51 6.45 12.12 -10.52
N PHE A 52 7.44 12.78 -11.10
CA PHE A 52 8.26 13.75 -10.39
C PHE A 52 7.51 15.01 -9.99
N LYS A 53 6.59 15.49 -10.84
CA LYS A 53 5.67 16.58 -10.49
C LYS A 53 4.85 16.21 -9.24
N GLY A 54 4.30 14.99 -9.20
CA GLY A 54 3.58 14.49 -8.02
C GLY A 54 4.46 14.44 -6.76
N ILE A 55 5.71 13.98 -6.90
CA ILE A 55 6.70 13.97 -5.81
C ILE A 55 6.96 15.39 -5.29
N LYS A 56 7.13 16.39 -6.17
CA LYS A 56 7.30 17.81 -5.77
C LYS A 56 6.11 18.34 -5.01
N GLU A 57 4.90 18.08 -5.50
CA GLU A 57 3.66 18.52 -4.88
C GLU A 57 3.49 17.89 -3.49
N ALA A 58 3.79 16.59 -3.36
CA ALA A 58 3.76 15.89 -2.08
C ALA A 58 4.81 16.44 -1.10
N LEU A 59 6.03 16.71 -1.55
CA LEU A 59 7.07 17.35 -0.73
C LEU A 59 6.64 18.74 -0.24
N ALA A 60 6.10 19.57 -1.14
CA ALA A 60 5.60 20.89 -0.79
C ALA A 60 4.45 20.84 0.22
N ALA A 61 3.53 19.88 0.08
CA ALA A 61 2.45 19.65 1.04
C ALA A 61 2.95 19.24 2.43
N ASN A 62 4.16 18.66 2.50
CA ASN A 62 4.85 18.32 3.76
C ASN A 62 5.83 19.42 4.22
N GLY A 63 5.76 20.62 3.64
CA GLY A 63 6.59 21.76 4.04
C GLY A 63 8.07 21.63 3.67
N THR A 64 8.40 20.78 2.68
CA THR A 64 9.77 20.53 2.22
C THR A 64 9.89 20.70 0.70
N ASN A 65 11.07 20.52 0.15
CA ASN A 65 11.34 20.58 -1.28
C ASN A 65 12.45 19.59 -1.67
N LEU A 66 12.58 19.31 -2.96
CA LEU A 66 13.57 18.34 -3.46
C LEU A 66 15.02 18.67 -3.11
N SER A 67 15.39 19.96 -3.01
CA SER A 67 16.78 20.32 -2.68
C SER A 67 17.16 20.01 -1.23
N ALA A 68 16.17 19.80 -0.36
CA ALA A 68 16.37 19.36 1.01
C ALA A 68 16.28 17.82 1.17
N VAL A 69 16.10 17.08 0.07
CA VAL A 69 15.94 15.61 0.08
C VAL A 69 17.18 14.96 -0.50
N GLU A 70 17.96 14.30 0.35
CA GLU A 70 19.16 13.57 -0.09
C GLU A 70 18.81 12.17 -0.62
N ARG A 71 17.77 11.54 -0.07
CA ARG A 71 17.39 10.16 -0.39
C ARG A 71 15.88 9.97 -0.45
N ILE A 72 15.44 9.13 -1.39
CA ILE A 72 14.08 8.61 -1.45
C ILE A 72 14.15 7.08 -1.57
N ASN A 73 13.42 6.38 -0.71
CA ASN A 73 13.37 4.93 -0.69
C ASN A 73 12.26 4.42 -1.64
N ILE A 74 12.53 3.38 -2.42
CA ILE A 74 11.56 2.73 -3.30
C ILE A 74 11.20 1.38 -2.68
N VAL A 75 9.92 1.20 -2.34
CA VAL A 75 9.40 -0.01 -1.70
C VAL A 75 8.32 -0.61 -2.58
N TRP A 76 8.27 -1.93 -2.63
CA TRP A 76 7.24 -2.68 -3.35
C TRP A 76 6.73 -3.82 -2.48
N PRO A 77 5.49 -4.28 -2.70
CA PRO A 77 5.01 -5.47 -2.02
C PRO A 77 5.73 -6.70 -2.54
N HIS A 78 6.47 -7.37 -1.65
CA HIS A 78 7.10 -8.64 -1.98
C HIS A 78 6.97 -9.65 -0.85
N LYS A 79 7.05 -10.92 -1.25
CA LYS A 79 7.10 -12.03 -0.32
C LYS A 79 8.52 -12.16 0.22
N HIS A 80 8.63 -12.77 1.40
CA HIS A 80 9.92 -13.07 2.02
C HIS A 80 10.87 -13.77 1.02
N PRO A 81 12.16 -13.37 0.92
CA PRO A 81 13.13 -13.87 -0.08
C PRO A 81 13.30 -15.39 -0.12
N LYS A 82 13.24 -16.05 1.05
CA LYS A 82 13.21 -17.52 1.17
C LYS A 82 12.04 -18.21 0.46
N ARG A 83 11.00 -17.49 0.05
CA ARG A 83 9.92 -18.00 -0.81
C ARG A 83 10.34 -17.76 -2.27
N TRP A 84 10.62 -18.83 -3.00
CA TRP A 84 11.05 -18.77 -4.40
C TRP A 84 9.94 -18.27 -5.32
N HIS A 85 9.81 -16.96 -5.46
CA HIS A 85 8.95 -16.33 -6.46
C HIS A 85 9.71 -15.21 -7.15
N THR A 86 9.92 -15.35 -8.46
CA THR A 86 10.29 -14.25 -9.34
C THR A 86 9.17 -13.21 -9.28
N ASN A 87 9.44 -12.08 -8.63
CA ASN A 87 8.45 -11.04 -8.41
C ASN A 87 8.62 -9.92 -9.46
N MET A 88 7.66 -9.80 -10.38
CA MET A 88 7.64 -8.70 -11.37
C MET A 88 7.69 -7.31 -10.73
N ALA A 89 7.18 -7.17 -9.49
CA ALA A 89 7.28 -5.92 -8.74
C ALA A 89 8.74 -5.55 -8.40
N THR A 90 9.64 -6.54 -8.27
CA THR A 90 11.08 -6.28 -8.06
C THR A 90 11.72 -5.69 -9.32
N SER A 91 11.35 -6.18 -10.50
CA SER A 91 11.81 -5.58 -11.76
C SER A 91 11.27 -4.17 -11.91
N ALA A 92 9.96 -3.96 -11.70
CA ALA A 92 9.35 -2.63 -11.75
C ALA A 92 10.00 -1.64 -10.77
N ALA A 93 10.38 -2.08 -9.57
CA ALA A 93 11.09 -1.24 -8.61
C ALA A 93 12.50 -0.85 -9.06
N ARG A 94 13.25 -1.79 -9.68
CA ARG A 94 14.58 -1.52 -10.25
C ARG A 94 14.49 -0.55 -11.41
N ASP A 95 13.59 -0.81 -12.37
CA ASP A 95 13.39 0.03 -13.54
C ASP A 95 13.02 1.47 -13.13
N LEU A 96 12.17 1.60 -12.11
CA LEU A 96 11.81 2.89 -11.54
C LEU A 96 13.01 3.59 -10.88
N ALA A 97 13.81 2.86 -10.10
CA ALA A 97 15.01 3.40 -9.46
C ALA A 97 16.00 3.92 -10.49
N ASP A 98 16.28 3.14 -11.53
CA ASP A 98 17.19 3.50 -12.61
C ASP A 98 16.68 4.72 -13.38
N THR A 99 15.38 4.75 -13.69
CA THR A 99 14.75 5.89 -14.36
C THR A 99 14.87 7.18 -13.55
N LEU A 100 14.55 7.13 -12.24
CA LEU A 100 14.62 8.30 -11.37
C LEU A 100 16.07 8.75 -11.14
N GLN A 101 17.00 7.81 -10.97
CA GLN A 101 18.41 8.09 -10.76
C GLN A 101 19.07 8.77 -11.98
N CYS A 102 18.72 8.33 -13.19
CA CYS A 102 19.17 8.95 -14.44
C CYS A 102 18.67 10.39 -14.60
N ASN A 103 17.42 10.65 -14.24
CA ASN A 103 16.81 11.97 -14.41
C ASN A 103 17.17 12.95 -13.27
N TYR A 104 17.46 12.44 -12.08
CA TYR A 104 17.71 13.25 -10.88
C TYR A 104 18.92 12.74 -10.07
N PRO A 105 20.14 12.87 -10.62
CA PRO A 105 21.34 12.25 -10.07
C PRO A 105 21.77 12.78 -8.70
N ARG A 106 21.21 13.92 -8.25
CA ARG A 106 21.52 14.53 -6.94
C ARG A 106 20.75 13.89 -5.79
N ILE A 107 19.69 13.15 -6.08
CA ILE A 107 18.91 12.41 -5.08
C ILE A 107 19.31 10.95 -5.18
N LYS A 108 19.56 10.32 -4.05
CA LYS A 108 19.82 8.88 -3.98
C LYS A 108 18.49 8.13 -3.96
N PHE A 109 18.23 7.33 -4.98
CA PHE A 109 17.07 6.43 -5.01
C PHE A 109 17.49 5.04 -4.56
N THR A 110 17.01 4.61 -3.39
CA THR A 110 17.44 3.35 -2.76
C THR A 110 16.29 2.36 -2.71
N LEU A 111 16.52 1.13 -3.17
CA LEU A 111 15.56 0.04 -3.03
C LEU A 111 15.48 -0.39 -1.56
N ALA A 112 14.28 -0.70 -1.08
CA ALA A 112 14.05 -1.16 0.29
C ALA A 112 13.52 -2.62 0.34
N PRO A 113 14.36 -3.61 -0.04
CA PRO A 113 13.95 -5.02 -0.15
C PRO A 113 13.81 -5.73 1.21
N ALA A 114 14.09 -5.06 2.32
CA ALA A 114 13.94 -5.67 3.64
C ALA A 114 12.46 -5.82 4.02
N LEU A 115 11.60 -4.91 3.57
CA LEU A 115 10.19 -4.84 3.96
C LEU A 115 9.34 -5.81 3.14
N HIS A 116 8.93 -6.90 3.76
CA HIS A 116 8.20 -7.97 3.10
C HIS A 116 6.89 -8.34 3.81
N GLU A 117 6.00 -8.99 3.08
CA GLU A 117 4.76 -9.53 3.62
C GLU A 117 4.98 -10.85 4.36
N THR A 118 4.44 -10.97 5.56
CA THR A 118 4.54 -12.20 6.38
C THR A 118 3.48 -13.25 6.01
N VAL A 119 2.28 -12.79 5.66
CA VAL A 119 1.11 -13.64 5.42
C VAL A 119 0.77 -13.68 3.93
N HIS A 120 0.51 -14.88 3.41
CA HIS A 120 -0.12 -15.04 2.11
C HIS A 120 -1.63 -14.83 2.27
N LEU A 121 -2.22 -13.98 1.43
CA LEU A 121 -3.62 -13.60 1.57
C LEU A 121 -4.54 -14.37 0.58
N ASP A 122 -4.03 -15.41 -0.10
CA ASP A 122 -4.80 -16.29 -1.02
C ASP A 122 -5.69 -15.53 -2.03
N ARG A 123 -5.19 -14.37 -2.46
CA ARG A 123 -5.92 -13.38 -3.29
C ARG A 123 -6.16 -13.84 -4.73
N SER A 124 -5.30 -14.71 -5.24
CA SER A 124 -5.43 -15.27 -6.59
C SER A 124 -6.63 -16.20 -6.72
N GLY A 125 -7.08 -16.83 -5.62
CA GLY A 125 -8.26 -17.71 -5.60
C GLY A 125 -9.58 -16.99 -5.29
N ASN A 126 -9.53 -15.79 -4.69
CA ASN A 126 -10.71 -15.05 -4.26
C ASN A 126 -10.55 -13.54 -4.50
N GLN A 127 -10.81 -13.10 -5.74
CA GLN A 127 -10.81 -11.69 -6.13
C GLN A 127 -12.07 -10.91 -5.70
N SER A 128 -12.91 -11.48 -4.82
CA SER A 128 -14.11 -10.78 -4.35
C SER A 128 -13.74 -9.45 -3.68
N SER A 129 -14.61 -8.44 -3.85
CA SER A 129 -14.50 -7.15 -3.17
C SER A 129 -14.32 -7.30 -1.66
N LEU A 130 -14.86 -8.36 -1.05
CA LEU A 130 -14.76 -8.67 0.37
C LEU A 130 -13.35 -8.97 0.86
N HIS A 131 -12.55 -9.77 0.14
CA HIS A 131 -11.21 -10.09 0.60
C HIS A 131 -10.33 -8.83 0.71
N ALA A 132 -10.54 -7.86 -0.18
CA ALA A 132 -9.86 -6.56 -0.12
C ALA A 132 -10.26 -5.72 1.10
N LEU A 133 -11.51 -5.86 1.56
CA LEU A 133 -12.06 -5.11 2.68
C LEU A 133 -11.76 -5.74 4.04
N THR A 134 -11.64 -7.06 4.10
CA THR A 134 -11.39 -7.79 5.36
C THR A 134 -9.94 -8.22 5.54
N GLY A 135 -9.19 -8.37 4.44
CA GLY A 135 -7.80 -8.82 4.46
C GLY A 135 -6.85 -7.76 5.01
N ARG A 136 -6.24 -8.04 6.16
CA ARG A 136 -5.19 -7.21 6.76
C ARG A 136 -3.82 -7.81 6.48
N GLN A 137 -2.97 -7.01 5.85
CA GLN A 137 -1.63 -7.43 5.48
C GLN A 137 -0.66 -7.03 6.57
N ILE A 138 0.16 -7.99 6.97
CA ILE A 138 1.14 -7.84 8.04
C ILE A 138 2.51 -7.80 7.38
N TYR A 139 3.25 -6.75 7.64
CA TYR A 139 4.60 -6.56 7.15
C TYR A 139 5.62 -6.89 8.23
N ALA A 140 6.74 -7.44 7.80
CA ALA A 140 7.94 -7.61 8.59
C ALA A 140 9.15 -7.07 7.82
N VAL A 141 10.26 -7.02 8.52
CA VAL A 141 11.54 -6.57 7.99
C VAL A 141 12.50 -7.73 8.08
N ASP A 142 13.13 -8.08 6.97
CA ASP A 142 14.20 -9.06 6.95
C ASP A 142 15.50 -8.35 7.37
N PRO A 143 16.06 -8.65 8.56
CA PRO A 143 17.25 -7.98 9.05
C PRO A 143 18.49 -8.28 8.17
N VAL A 144 18.50 -9.40 7.44
CA VAL A 144 19.60 -9.76 6.55
C VAL A 144 19.63 -8.89 5.28
N LEU A 145 18.45 -8.40 4.86
CA LEU A 145 18.31 -7.53 3.69
C LEU A 145 18.24 -6.04 4.05
N GLN A 146 18.37 -5.73 5.34
CA GLN A 146 18.42 -4.34 5.78
C GLN A 146 19.76 -3.75 5.36
N ASP A 147 19.73 -2.94 4.32
CA ASP A 147 20.85 -2.06 4.01
C ASP A 147 20.98 -1.06 5.16
N GLU A 148 22.22 -0.77 5.59
CA GLU A 148 22.55 0.16 6.69
C GLU A 148 21.98 1.58 6.43
N GLU A 149 21.54 1.84 5.19
CA GLU A 149 21.11 3.14 4.69
C GLU A 149 19.59 3.35 4.62
N ALA A 150 18.72 2.46 5.10
CA ALA A 150 17.26 2.69 5.18
C ALA A 150 16.83 3.09 6.62
N PRO A 151 16.73 4.38 6.98
CA PRO A 151 16.72 4.82 8.38
C PRO A 151 15.40 4.71 9.11
N ILE A 152 14.30 4.29 8.49
CA ILE A 152 13.10 3.95 9.29
C ILE A 152 13.38 2.79 10.26
N PHE A 153 14.43 2.01 9.98
CA PHE A 153 14.92 0.93 10.82
C PHE A 153 15.96 1.39 11.86
N MET A 154 16.34 2.68 11.87
CA MET A 154 17.31 3.22 12.82
C MET A 154 16.65 3.59 14.16
N PRO A 155 17.37 3.46 15.30
CA PRO A 155 16.92 3.89 16.63
C PRO A 155 16.50 5.36 16.68
N GLN A 156 17.28 6.20 16.01
CA GLN A 156 17.08 7.65 15.95
C GLN A 156 16.98 8.04 14.47
N PRO A 157 15.83 8.59 14.02
CA PRO A 157 15.70 9.11 12.68
C PRO A 157 16.74 10.19 12.45
N ARG A 158 17.54 10.09 11.39
CA ARG A 158 18.50 11.14 10.98
C ARG A 158 17.83 12.30 10.26
N GLY A 159 16.50 12.25 10.11
CA GLY A 159 15.69 13.21 9.38
C GLY A 159 14.36 12.58 8.94
N PRO A 160 13.54 13.34 8.20
CA PRO A 160 12.33 12.79 7.58
C PRO A 160 12.69 11.74 6.51
N GLU A 161 12.00 10.62 6.53
CA GLU A 161 12.21 9.52 5.59
C GLU A 161 11.14 9.49 4.51
N TYR A 162 11.58 9.50 3.25
CA TYR A 162 10.69 9.61 2.10
C TYR A 162 10.62 8.30 1.32
N PHE A 163 9.42 8.01 0.82
CA PHE A 163 9.11 6.74 0.17
C PHE A 163 8.30 6.93 -1.11
N ILE A 164 8.64 6.12 -2.11
CA ILE A 164 7.80 5.85 -3.28
C ILE A 164 7.37 4.39 -3.20
N LEU A 165 6.08 4.15 -3.29
CA LEU A 165 5.54 2.79 -3.38
C LEU A 165 5.39 2.42 -4.84
N THR A 166 5.82 1.22 -5.21
CA THR A 166 5.71 0.74 -6.57
C THR A 166 5.23 -0.70 -6.64
N ASP A 167 4.56 -1.06 -7.72
CA ASP A 167 4.21 -2.44 -8.07
C ASP A 167 4.31 -2.59 -9.59
N TRP A 168 4.32 -3.83 -10.08
CA TRP A 168 4.17 -4.07 -11.52
C TRP A 168 2.79 -3.62 -12.01
N MET A 169 1.74 -3.93 -11.24
CA MET A 169 0.37 -3.54 -11.56
C MET A 169 -0.44 -3.37 -10.28
N ILE A 170 -1.10 -2.21 -10.15
CA ILE A 170 -1.98 -1.94 -9.02
C ILE A 170 -3.44 -2.11 -9.44
N GLU A 171 -4.08 -3.20 -8.98
CA GLU A 171 -5.50 -3.43 -9.25
C GLU A 171 -6.41 -2.70 -8.23
N GLN A 172 -6.72 -3.33 -7.11
CA GLN A 172 -7.49 -2.70 -6.04
C GLN A 172 -6.66 -1.68 -5.26
N GLY A 173 -5.34 -1.84 -5.21
CA GLY A 173 -4.47 -1.03 -4.34
C GLY A 173 -4.48 -1.42 -2.86
N THR A 174 -5.22 -2.45 -2.45
CA THR A 174 -5.28 -2.94 -1.06
C THR A 174 -3.89 -3.21 -0.48
N THR A 175 -3.02 -3.83 -1.27
CA THR A 175 -1.64 -4.15 -0.88
C THR A 175 -0.84 -2.89 -0.61
N ILE A 176 -0.84 -1.99 -1.57
CA ILE A 176 -0.11 -0.72 -1.49
C ILE A 176 -0.65 0.14 -0.34
N ALA A 177 -1.96 0.16 -0.10
CA ALA A 177 -2.56 0.89 1.00
C ALA A 177 -2.15 0.35 2.38
N ASN A 178 -2.03 -0.97 2.52
CA ASN A 178 -1.53 -1.58 3.75
C ASN A 178 -0.05 -1.26 3.97
N LEU A 179 0.75 -1.34 2.91
CA LEU A 179 2.16 -0.98 2.91
C LEU A 179 2.37 0.49 3.30
N ALA A 180 1.60 1.40 2.68
CA ALA A 180 1.59 2.82 3.00
C ALA A 180 1.27 3.05 4.48
N SER A 181 0.22 2.39 4.99
CA SER A 181 -0.17 2.51 6.41
C SER A 181 0.94 2.02 7.34
N PHE A 182 1.61 0.92 7.00
CA PHE A 182 2.74 0.42 7.78
C PHE A 182 3.89 1.43 7.83
N ILE A 183 4.31 1.97 6.68
CA ILE A 183 5.40 2.94 6.62
C ILE A 183 5.05 4.23 7.36
N GLN A 184 3.85 4.76 7.15
CA GLN A 184 3.38 5.99 7.82
C GLN A 184 3.25 5.83 9.33
N HIS A 185 2.70 4.71 9.80
CA HIS A 185 2.62 4.38 11.23
C HIS A 185 4.01 4.34 11.88
N ASN A 186 5.01 3.95 11.11
CA ASN A 186 6.40 3.91 11.55
C ASN A 186 7.17 5.21 11.23
N GLY A 187 6.50 6.32 10.90
CA GLY A 187 7.11 7.64 10.76
C GLY A 187 7.73 7.93 9.40
N GLY A 188 7.50 7.09 8.39
CA GLY A 188 7.86 7.37 7.01
C GLY A 188 6.82 8.22 6.28
N THR A 189 7.26 9.03 5.33
CA THR A 189 6.43 9.88 4.49
C THR A 189 6.35 9.30 3.09
N ILE A 190 5.15 8.92 2.65
CA ILE A 190 4.93 8.48 1.28
C ILE A 190 4.73 9.70 0.37
N LEU A 191 5.55 9.79 -0.68
CA LEU A 191 5.52 10.86 -1.67
C LEU A 191 4.69 10.49 -2.90
N ALA A 192 4.73 9.24 -3.33
CA ALA A 192 4.02 8.78 -4.51
C ALA A 192 3.71 7.28 -4.46
N VAL A 193 2.71 6.90 -5.25
CA VAL A 193 2.43 5.51 -5.63
C VAL A 193 2.58 5.43 -7.14
N ALA A 194 3.38 4.48 -7.62
CA ALA A 194 3.64 4.24 -9.03
C ALA A 194 3.34 2.79 -9.43
N ASP A 195 3.00 2.58 -10.70
CA ASP A 195 3.09 1.26 -11.34
C ASP A 195 3.53 1.42 -12.81
N GLN A 196 3.78 0.32 -13.52
CA GLN A 196 4.20 0.38 -14.94
C GLN A 196 3.16 1.03 -15.86
N TYR A 197 1.89 1.08 -15.47
CA TYR A 197 0.79 1.40 -16.37
C TYR A 197 0.08 2.72 -16.03
N GLY A 198 0.39 3.34 -14.89
CA GLY A 198 -0.20 4.56 -14.37
C GLY A 198 -1.60 4.38 -13.80
N ASP A 199 -2.50 5.31 -14.10
CA ASP A 199 -3.89 5.25 -13.68
C ASP A 199 -4.62 4.09 -14.38
N THR A 200 -4.43 2.88 -13.85
CA THR A 200 -5.06 1.64 -14.29
C THR A 200 -6.57 1.67 -14.11
N THR A 201 -7.16 2.68 -13.47
CA THR A 201 -8.63 2.85 -13.42
C THR A 201 -9.23 2.99 -14.83
N LEU A 202 -8.45 3.43 -15.83
CA LEU A 202 -8.85 3.43 -17.24
C LEU A 202 -8.68 2.07 -17.94
N ARG A 203 -7.73 1.22 -17.52
CA ARG A 203 -7.47 -0.10 -18.16
C ARG A 203 -8.19 -1.26 -17.46
N GLN A 204 -8.52 -1.13 -16.17
CA GLN A 204 -9.44 -2.04 -15.48
C GLN A 204 -10.84 -2.01 -16.10
N LYS A 205 -11.24 -0.89 -16.71
CA LYS A 205 -12.44 -0.82 -17.54
C LYS A 205 -12.40 -1.77 -18.74
N ASP A 206 -11.21 -2.07 -19.27
CA ASP A 206 -11.07 -2.96 -20.44
C ASP A 206 -10.85 -4.42 -20.03
N ALA A 207 -10.19 -4.68 -18.89
CA ALA A 207 -9.91 -6.04 -18.43
C ALA A 207 -11.05 -6.68 -17.61
N LEU A 208 -11.82 -5.89 -16.84
CA LEU A 208 -12.90 -6.40 -15.98
C LEU A 208 -14.29 -6.27 -16.59
N ALA A 209 -14.46 -5.50 -17.68
CA ALA A 209 -15.74 -5.40 -18.36
C ALA A 209 -15.95 -6.61 -19.28
N THR A 210 -16.81 -7.54 -18.87
CA THR A 210 -17.50 -8.37 -19.86
C THR A 210 -18.29 -7.44 -20.79
N ARG A 211 -18.38 -7.79 -22.09
CA ARG A 211 -18.93 -6.96 -23.18
C ARG A 211 -20.34 -6.38 -22.91
N ALA A 212 -21.07 -6.89 -21.92
CA ALA A 212 -22.40 -6.44 -21.49
C ALA A 212 -22.40 -5.23 -20.54
N GLU A 213 -21.33 -4.96 -19.79
CA GLU A 213 -21.28 -3.90 -18.76
C GLU A 213 -20.89 -2.52 -19.30
N ARG A 214 -20.52 -2.42 -20.59
CA ARG A 214 -20.01 -1.20 -21.24
C ARG A 214 -21.02 -0.05 -21.38
N ARG A 215 -22.32 -0.26 -21.10
CA ARG A 215 -23.36 0.72 -21.48
C ARG A 215 -23.92 1.61 -20.36
N ALA A 216 -23.48 1.52 -19.10
CA ALA A 216 -24.16 2.23 -18.02
C ALA A 216 -23.30 2.77 -16.87
N LEU A 217 -22.04 3.18 -17.10
CA LEU A 217 -21.25 3.84 -16.06
C LEU A 217 -21.22 5.36 -16.29
N PRO A 218 -21.93 6.17 -15.48
CA PRO A 218 -21.91 7.62 -15.62
C PRO A 218 -20.53 8.20 -15.32
N SER A 219 -20.17 9.23 -16.08
CA SER A 219 -18.98 10.07 -15.94
C SER A 219 -18.86 10.83 -14.60
N ALA A 220 -19.85 10.71 -13.71
CA ALA A 220 -19.88 11.36 -12.40
C ALA A 220 -18.91 10.77 -11.34
N MET A 221 -18.21 9.68 -11.65
CA MET A 221 -17.32 8.95 -10.72
C MET A 221 -15.95 9.61 -10.49
N ARG A 222 -15.82 10.92 -10.71
CA ARG A 222 -14.59 11.70 -10.53
C ARG A 222 -14.88 12.85 -9.57
N ALA A 223 -14.36 12.74 -8.35
CA ALA A 223 -14.47 13.65 -7.21
C ALA A 223 -15.65 13.38 -6.25
N GLY A 224 -15.32 12.91 -5.04
CA GLY A 224 -16.27 12.68 -3.93
C GLY A 224 -16.58 11.20 -3.69
N GLN A 225 -15.58 10.40 -3.31
CA GLN A 225 -15.72 8.95 -3.09
C GLN A 225 -16.82 8.57 -2.07
N ILE A 226 -16.96 9.33 -0.98
CA ILE A 226 -17.92 9.01 0.10
C ILE A 226 -19.38 9.31 -0.32
N PRO A 227 -19.72 10.48 -0.89
CA PRO A 227 -21.06 10.74 -1.42
C PRO A 227 -21.55 9.69 -2.43
N ASP A 228 -20.68 9.23 -3.33
CA ASP A 228 -21.04 8.21 -4.32
C ASP A 228 -21.31 6.85 -3.67
N LEU A 229 -20.46 6.42 -2.74
CA LEU A 229 -20.69 5.19 -1.97
C LEU A 229 -21.97 5.27 -1.14
N ALA A 230 -22.25 6.41 -0.51
CA ALA A 230 -23.46 6.60 0.27
C ALA A 230 -24.74 6.41 -0.57
N ARG A 231 -24.74 6.95 -1.80
CA ARG A 231 -25.81 6.73 -2.76
C ARG A 231 -25.92 5.28 -3.20
N THR A 232 -24.80 4.62 -3.49
CA THR A 232 -24.77 3.19 -3.85
C THR A 232 -25.35 2.33 -2.73
N PHE A 233 -24.92 2.54 -1.49
CA PHE A 233 -25.38 1.77 -0.34
C PHE A 233 -26.88 1.96 -0.10
N ARG A 234 -27.38 3.20 -0.14
CA ARG A 234 -28.81 3.49 -0.03
C ARG A 234 -29.62 2.78 -1.10
N ASN A 235 -29.20 2.88 -2.36
CA ASN A 235 -29.93 2.29 -3.47
C ASN A 235 -29.93 0.76 -3.41
N ALA A 236 -28.81 0.15 -3.00
CA ALA A 236 -28.71 -1.30 -2.82
C ALA A 236 -29.54 -1.79 -1.62
N ALA A 237 -29.56 -1.04 -0.51
CA ALA A 237 -30.42 -1.32 0.64
C ALA A 237 -31.92 -1.27 0.26
N ALA A 238 -32.33 -0.22 -0.46
CA ALA A 238 -33.70 -0.08 -0.95
C ALA A 238 -34.08 -1.21 -1.93
N ALA A 239 -33.18 -1.61 -2.83
CA ALA A 239 -33.40 -2.74 -3.74
C ALA A 239 -33.53 -4.09 -3.01
N ALA A 240 -32.93 -4.21 -1.82
CA ALA A 240 -33.06 -5.37 -0.95
C ALA A 240 -34.28 -5.30 -0.01
N GLY A 241 -35.14 -4.27 -0.13
CA GLY A 241 -36.30 -4.08 0.73
C GLY A 241 -35.96 -3.56 2.14
N MET A 242 -34.76 -3.01 2.35
CA MET A 242 -34.37 -2.41 3.63
C MET A 242 -34.75 -0.92 3.65
N ASP A 243 -35.52 -0.50 4.66
CA ASP A 243 -35.84 0.91 4.88
C ASP A 243 -34.68 1.63 5.59
N MET A 244 -33.66 1.98 4.82
CA MET A 244 -32.47 2.69 5.30
C MET A 244 -32.21 3.94 4.45
N ASN A 245 -32.06 5.08 5.12
CA ASN A 245 -31.56 6.29 4.49
C ASN A 245 -30.03 6.20 4.25
N ALA A 246 -29.49 7.14 3.47
CA ALA A 246 -28.06 7.13 3.11
C ALA A 246 -27.13 7.14 4.33
N ALA A 247 -27.46 7.88 5.39
CA ALA A 247 -26.64 7.95 6.60
C ALA A 247 -26.65 6.61 7.35
N GLN A 248 -27.81 5.95 7.46
CA GLN A 248 -27.96 4.63 8.06
C GLN A 248 -27.17 3.57 7.27
N SER A 249 -27.28 3.57 5.94
CA SER A 249 -26.56 2.61 5.09
C SER A 249 -25.04 2.81 5.18
N VAL A 250 -24.56 4.06 5.20
CA VAL A 250 -23.13 4.38 5.41
C VAL A 250 -22.68 3.91 6.79
N HIS A 251 -23.45 4.20 7.84
CA HIS A 251 -23.10 3.81 9.20
C HIS A 251 -23.02 2.29 9.37
N ALA A 252 -23.92 1.52 8.74
CA ALA A 252 -23.89 0.07 8.79
C ALA A 252 -22.62 -0.51 8.14
N VAL A 253 -22.22 0.02 6.98
CA VAL A 253 -21.00 -0.41 6.29
C VAL A 253 -19.74 0.03 7.07
N GLU A 254 -19.70 1.27 7.54
CA GLU A 254 -18.58 1.80 8.34
C GLU A 254 -18.37 0.96 9.61
N SER A 255 -19.44 0.65 10.33
CA SER A 255 -19.38 -0.19 11.54
C SER A 255 -18.87 -1.60 11.24
N ALA A 256 -19.28 -2.18 10.11
CA ALA A 256 -18.81 -3.49 9.70
C ALA A 256 -17.32 -3.47 9.29
N LEU A 257 -16.85 -2.39 8.62
CA LEU A 257 -15.44 -2.20 8.25
C LEU A 257 -14.54 -1.99 9.46
N GLN A 258 -15.00 -1.27 10.49
CA GLN A 258 -14.22 -0.99 11.70
C GLN A 258 -13.81 -2.26 12.44
N ARG A 259 -14.61 -3.33 12.37
CA ARG A 259 -14.26 -4.66 12.91
C ARG A 259 -12.98 -5.23 12.30
N HIS A 260 -12.64 -4.82 11.08
CA HIS A 260 -11.45 -5.26 10.34
C HIS A 260 -10.31 -4.24 10.39
N GLY A 261 -10.41 -3.21 11.24
CA GLY A 261 -9.45 -2.11 11.30
C GLY A 261 -9.46 -1.27 10.03
N ARG A 262 -10.62 -1.12 9.39
CA ARG A 262 -10.84 -0.29 8.19
C ARG A 262 -11.89 0.78 8.45
N SER A 263 -11.88 1.78 7.59
CA SER A 263 -12.92 2.81 7.46
C SER A 263 -13.12 3.14 5.99
N LEU A 264 -14.28 3.67 5.60
CA LEU A 264 -14.51 4.20 4.25
C LEU A 264 -13.45 5.24 3.84
N LEU A 265 -12.88 5.98 4.79
CA LEU A 265 -11.80 6.95 4.55
C LEU A 265 -10.45 6.31 4.21
N THR A 266 -10.30 5.04 4.55
CA THR A 266 -9.06 4.27 4.36
C THR A 266 -9.10 3.39 3.11
N LEU A 267 -10.23 3.38 2.40
CA LEU A 267 -10.38 2.61 1.17
C LEU A 267 -9.68 3.30 0.00
N THR A 268 -9.05 2.50 -0.85
CA THR A 268 -8.47 2.97 -2.11
C THR A 268 -9.57 3.25 -3.14
N GLN A 269 -9.21 3.95 -4.22
CA GLN A 269 -10.10 4.12 -5.38
C GLN A 269 -10.57 2.76 -5.90
N GLY A 270 -9.66 1.79 -6.10
CA GLY A 270 -9.99 0.47 -6.62
C GLY A 270 -10.90 -0.36 -5.70
N GLU A 271 -10.74 -0.27 -4.37
CA GLU A 271 -11.62 -0.90 -3.39
C GLU A 271 -13.03 -0.28 -3.44
N CYS A 272 -13.13 1.05 -3.47
CA CYS A 272 -14.40 1.78 -3.60
C CYS A 272 -15.11 1.42 -4.90
N THR A 273 -14.39 1.40 -6.02
CA THR A 273 -14.94 1.04 -7.34
C THR A 273 -15.46 -0.39 -7.36
N ARG A 274 -14.70 -1.37 -6.82
CA ARG A 274 -15.18 -2.76 -6.75
C ARG A 274 -16.38 -2.94 -5.81
N LEU A 275 -16.42 -2.20 -4.70
CA LEU A 275 -17.61 -2.13 -3.83
C LEU A 275 -18.84 -1.65 -4.61
N GLN A 276 -18.69 -0.58 -5.37
CA GLN A 276 -19.77 -0.04 -6.19
C GLN A 276 -20.25 -1.03 -7.25
N TYR A 277 -19.33 -1.67 -7.98
CA TYR A 277 -19.65 -2.72 -8.94
C TYR A 277 -20.38 -3.90 -8.31
N SER A 278 -19.99 -4.29 -7.09
CA SER A 278 -20.62 -5.43 -6.40
C SER A 278 -22.07 -5.15 -6.01
N LEU A 279 -22.43 -3.88 -5.81
CA LEU A 279 -23.75 -3.45 -5.33
C LEU A 279 -24.63 -2.82 -6.40
N TYR A 280 -24.08 -2.50 -7.57
CA TYR A 280 -24.82 -1.77 -8.61
C TYR A 280 -25.97 -2.62 -9.17
N GLY A 281 -27.21 -2.17 -8.94
CA GLY A 281 -28.42 -2.81 -9.45
C GLY A 281 -28.74 -4.17 -8.84
N LYS A 282 -28.12 -4.54 -7.71
CA LYS A 282 -28.32 -5.83 -7.03
C LYS A 282 -28.89 -5.64 -5.63
N SER A 283 -29.62 -6.65 -5.14
CA SER A 283 -30.11 -6.77 -3.77
C SER A 283 -29.07 -7.34 -2.81
N ASP A 284 -27.78 -7.31 -3.17
CA ASP A 284 -26.68 -7.96 -2.43
C ASP A 284 -26.21 -7.19 -1.18
N PHE A 285 -26.91 -6.11 -0.79
CA PHE A 285 -26.53 -5.29 0.37
C PHE A 285 -26.57 -6.06 1.70
N PRO A 286 -27.62 -6.87 2.03
CA PRO A 286 -27.60 -7.72 3.22
C PRO A 286 -26.47 -8.75 3.18
N ALA A 287 -26.21 -9.36 2.02
CA ALA A 287 -25.14 -10.34 1.87
C ALA A 287 -23.74 -9.72 2.06
N LEU A 288 -23.53 -8.45 1.65
CA LEU A 288 -22.31 -7.71 1.95
C LEU A 288 -22.15 -7.51 3.47
N LEU A 289 -23.19 -7.03 4.14
CA LEU A 289 -23.15 -6.79 5.59
C LEU A 289 -22.95 -8.10 6.37
N GLU A 290 -23.66 -9.15 5.98
CA GLU A 290 -23.53 -10.48 6.58
C GLU A 290 -22.09 -10.99 6.42
N LYS A 291 -21.52 -10.91 5.22
CA LYS A 291 -20.14 -11.36 4.99
C LYS A 291 -19.10 -10.52 5.74
N LEU A 292 -19.27 -9.19 5.81
CA LEU A 292 -18.38 -8.34 6.61
C LEU A 292 -18.50 -8.64 8.11
N ASN A 293 -19.69 -8.97 8.59
CA ASN A 293 -19.93 -9.26 10.01
C ASN A 293 -19.62 -10.70 10.44
N SER A 294 -19.68 -11.66 9.52
CA SER A 294 -19.38 -13.08 9.76
C SER A 294 -17.91 -13.43 9.54
N THR A 295 -17.18 -12.62 8.76
CA THR A 295 -15.72 -12.77 8.66
C THR A 295 -15.09 -12.47 10.02
N ALA A 296 -14.37 -13.43 10.58
CA ALA A 296 -13.62 -13.21 11.81
C ALA A 296 -12.63 -12.04 11.61
N PRO A 297 -12.55 -11.09 12.56
CA PRO A 297 -11.55 -10.04 12.48
C PRO A 297 -10.16 -10.67 12.41
N ALA A 298 -9.27 -10.12 11.58
CA ALA A 298 -7.89 -10.56 11.55
C ALA A 298 -7.34 -10.51 12.99
N PRO A 299 -6.76 -11.60 13.53
CA PRO A 299 -6.43 -11.68 14.95
C PRO A 299 -5.48 -10.55 15.34
N ALA A 300 -5.96 -9.64 16.18
CA ALA A 300 -5.14 -8.56 16.76
C ALA A 300 -3.97 -9.14 17.56
N ASP A 301 -4.17 -10.33 18.15
CA ASP A 301 -3.27 -10.97 19.12
C ASP A 301 -2.16 -11.83 18.50
N LYS A 302 -2.06 -11.88 17.17
CA LYS A 302 -0.95 -12.56 16.46
C LYS A 302 -0.09 -11.61 15.63
N LEU A 303 -0.26 -10.30 15.79
CA LEU A 303 0.72 -9.34 15.29
C LEU A 303 1.94 -9.46 16.19
N PRO A 304 3.14 -9.76 15.67
CA PRO A 304 4.35 -9.56 16.46
C PRO A 304 4.35 -8.08 16.86
N GLN A 305 4.06 -7.80 18.13
CA GLN A 305 4.04 -6.42 18.66
C GLN A 305 5.44 -5.80 18.65
N ARG A 306 6.46 -6.62 18.45
CA ARG A 306 7.82 -6.21 18.11
C ARG A 306 8.29 -7.12 16.99
N ILE A 307 8.67 -6.53 15.85
CA ILE A 307 9.66 -7.19 14.99
C ILE A 307 10.92 -7.24 15.86
N PRO A 308 11.42 -8.43 16.23
CA PRO A 308 12.55 -8.52 17.15
C PRO A 308 13.72 -7.74 16.56
N ALA A 309 14.21 -6.75 17.31
CA ALA A 309 15.57 -6.26 17.11
C ALA A 309 16.48 -7.47 17.33
N VAL A 310 17.29 -7.81 16.33
CA VAL A 310 18.21 -8.93 16.46
C VAL A 310 19.33 -8.51 17.43
N ALA A 311 19.58 -9.37 18.41
CA ALA A 311 20.73 -9.34 19.32
C ALA A 311 22.00 -9.83 18.64
#